data_AF-A0A4Y9P083-F1
#
_entry.id   AF-A0A4Y9P083-F1
#
_cell.length_a   1.000
_cell.length_b   1.000
_cell.length_c   1.000
_cell.angle_alpha   90.00
_cell.angle_beta   90.00
_cell.angle_gamma   90.00
#
_symmetry.space_group_name_H-M   'P 1'
#
loop_
_entity.id
_entity.type
_entity.pdbx_description
1 polymer ?
#
loop_
_entity_poly.entity_id
_entity_poly.type
_entity_poly.pdbx_seq_one_letter_code
_entity_poly.pdbx_strand_id
1 'polypeptide(L)' 'MTGKETELTPDDFPLEADKDKLRTHKGEPVASAESEQIADELAERLNEQAHREEQDRWSA' A
#
# COMPACT_ATOMS: atom_id res chain seq x y z
N MET A 1 -8.25 -11.31 15.85
CA MET A 1 -8.12 -10.94 14.42
C MET A 1 -6.85 -10.13 14.28
N THR A 2 -5.73 -10.74 13.89
CA THR A 2 -4.44 -10.04 13.75
C THR A 2 -4.18 -9.85 12.27
N GLY A 3 -4.58 -8.70 11.72
CA GLY A 3 -4.03 -8.24 10.44
C GLY A 3 -2.53 -8.13 10.63
N LYS A 4 -1.78 -8.96 9.93
CA LYS A 4 -0.32 -8.97 10.01
C LYS A 4 0.12 -7.63 9.42
N GLU A 5 0.63 -6.74 10.25
CA GLU A 5 1.37 -5.56 9.82
C GLU A 5 2.63 -6.06 9.10
N THR A 6 2.47 -6.53 7.87
CA THR A 6 3.59 -6.86 7.00
C THR A 6 4.21 -5.53 6.60
N GLU A 7 5.47 -5.32 6.99
CA GLU A 7 6.28 -4.22 6.48
C GLU A 7 6.16 -4.21 4.95
N LEU A 8 5.56 -3.15 4.43
CA LEU A 8 5.40 -2.96 3.00
C LEU A 8 6.78 -2.77 2.38
N THR A 9 7.10 -3.60 1.38
CA THR A 9 8.34 -3.46 0.64
C THR A 9 8.10 -2.64 -0.63
N PRO A 10 9.13 -2.02 -1.23
CA PRO A 10 8.99 -1.28 -2.49
C PRO A 10 8.40 -2.11 -3.63
N ASP A 11 8.62 -3.42 -3.60
CA ASP A 11 8.12 -4.38 -4.59
C ASP A 11 6.61 -4.66 -4.46
N ASP A 12 5.99 -4.23 -3.36
CA ASP A 12 4.55 -4.33 -3.13
C ASP A 12 3.76 -3.20 -3.80
N PHE A 13 4.45 -2.14 -4.23
CA PHE A 13 3.86 -0.98 -4.90
C PHE A 13 3.75 -1.21 -6.43
N PRO A 14 2.74 -0.62 -7.10
CA PRO A 14 1.63 0.14 -6.52
C PRO A 14 0.62 -0.75 -5.79
N LEU A 15 0.09 -0.23 -4.69
CA LEU A 15 -1.05 -0.79 -3.97
C LEU A 15 -2.35 -0.40 -4.66
N GLU A 16 -3.29 -1.33 -4.70
CA GLU A 16 -4.63 -1.20 -5.24
C GLU A 16 -5.65 -1.32 -4.09
N ALA A 17 -6.71 -0.50 -4.14
CA ALA A 17 -7.83 -0.63 -3.22
C ALA A 17 -8.80 -1.71 -3.73
N ASP A 18 -9.02 -2.74 -2.92
CA ASP A 18 -10.02 -3.80 -3.10
C ASP A 18 -11.05 -3.71 -1.98
N LYS A 19 -12.13 -2.97 -2.23
CA LYS A 19 -13.20 -2.74 -1.24
C LYS A 19 -12.60 -2.24 0.08
N ASP A 20 -12.82 -2.94 1.18
CA ASP A 20 -12.27 -2.61 2.50
C ASP A 20 -10.78 -2.98 2.69
N LYS A 21 -10.03 -3.30 1.63
CA LYS A 21 -8.66 -3.82 1.74
C LYS A 21 -7.71 -3.18 0.76
N LEU A 22 -6.45 -3.11 1.15
CA LEU A 22 -5.34 -2.76 0.29
C LEU A 22 -4.65 -4.04 -0.16
N ARG A 23 -4.44 -4.15 -1.46
CA ARG A 23 -3.73 -5.25 -2.09
C ARG A 23 -2.55 -4.72 -2.88
N THR A 24 -1.53 -5.54 -3.05
CA THR A 24 -0.45 -5.26 -4.00
C THR A 24 -0.93 -5.56 -5.42
N HIS A 25 -0.20 -5.08 -6.43
CA HIS A 25 -0.41 -5.46 -7.83
C HIS A 25 -0.34 -6.99 -8.09
N LYS A 26 0.19 -7.77 -7.13
CA LYS A 26 0.24 -9.24 -7.16
C LYS A 26 -1.05 -9.88 -6.64
N GLY A 27 -1.99 -9.07 -6.14
CA GLY A 27 -3.25 -9.49 -5.54
C GLY A 27 -3.13 -9.91 -4.08
N GLU A 28 -1.99 -9.69 -3.42
CA GLU A 28 -1.80 -10.04 -2.00
C GLU A 28 -2.38 -8.94 -1.09
N PRO A 29 -3.29 -9.27 -0.16
CA PRO A 29 -3.83 -8.30 0.78
C PRO A 29 -2.81 -7.96 1.87
N VAL A 30 -2.43 -6.68 1.92
CA VAL A 30 -1.40 -6.17 2.84
C VAL A 30 -1.97 -5.39 4.00
N ALA A 31 -3.13 -4.74 3.80
CA ALA A 31 -3.82 -4.02 4.85
C ALA A 31 -5.33 -4.07 4.66
N SER A 32 -6.06 -3.78 5.73
CA SER A 32 -7.52 -3.62 5.70
C SER A 32 -7.85 -2.22 6.21
N ALA A 33 -8.81 -1.57 5.55
CA ALA A 33 -9.34 -0.27 5.90
C ALA A 33 -10.75 -0.43 6.50
N GLU A 34 -11.22 0.59 7.20
CA GLU A 34 -12.59 0.57 7.73
C GLU A 34 -13.66 0.68 6.63
N SER A 35 -13.31 1.22 5.46
CA SER A 35 -14.24 1.42 4.35
C SER A 35 -13.49 1.52 3.03
N GLU A 36 -14.19 1.31 1.92
CA GLU A 36 -13.63 1.39 0.57
C GLU A 36 -13.01 2.74 0.26
N GLN A 37 -13.67 3.83 0.67
CA GLN A 37 -13.13 5.18 0.51
C GLN A 37 -11.79 5.35 1.25
N ILE A 38 -11.68 4.77 2.45
CA ILE A 38 -10.44 4.84 3.24
C ILE A 38 -9.36 3.96 2.60
N ALA A 39 -9.70 2.80 2.05
CA ALA A 39 -8.75 1.96 1.32
C ALA A 39 -8.18 2.69 0.10
N ASP A 40 -9.03 3.39 -0.65
CA ASP A 40 -8.65 4.19 -1.82
C ASP A 40 -7.72 5.34 -1.44
N GLU A 41 -8.10 6.15 -0.45
CA GLU A 41 -7.27 7.25 0.06
C GLU A 41 -5.92 6.75 0.63
N LEU A 42 -5.91 5.60 1.30
CA LEU A 42 -4.69 4.97 1.78
C LEU A 42 -3.82 4.46 0.64
N ALA A 43 -4.41 3.88 -0.41
CA ALA A 43 -3.69 3.37 -1.57
C ALA A 43 -2.98 4.51 -2.30
N GLU A 44 -3.69 5.59 -2.59
CA GLU A 44 -3.11 6.79 -3.20
C GLU A 44 -1.98 7.38 -2.35
N ARG A 45 -2.20 7.56 -1.03
CA ARG A 45 -1.19 8.11 -0.13
C ARG A 45 0.06 7.23 0.00
N LEU A 46 -0.13 5.92 0.16
CA LEU A 46 0.97 4.96 0.26
C LEU A 46 1.75 4.90 -1.05
N ASN A 47 1.07 4.89 -2.19
CA ASN A 47 1.69 4.94 -3.51
C ASN A 47 2.51 6.22 -3.72
N GLU A 48 2.00 7.39 -3.32
CA GLU A 48 2.75 8.66 -3.40
C GLU A 48 4.00 8.63 -2.50
N GLN A 49 3.86 8.14 -1.27
CA GLN A 49 4.97 8.07 -0.32
C GLN A 49 6.07 7.12 -0.81
N ALA A 50 5.70 5.93 -1.29
CA ALA A 50 6.66 4.96 -1.83
C ALA A 50 7.38 5.48 -3.08
N HIS A 51 6.66 6.20 -3.96
CA HIS A 51 7.27 6.86 -5.11
C HIS A 51 8.31 7.90 -4.69
N ARG A 52 8.11 8.60 -3.56
CA ARG A 52 9.08 9.57 -3.02
C ARG A 52 10.28 8.89 -2.37
N GLU A 53 10.07 7.82 -1.59
CA GLU A 53 11.13 7.05 -0.94
C GLU A 53 12.05 6.33 -1.94
N GLU A 54 11.51 5.83 -3.06
CA GLU A 54 12.30 5.25 -4.17
C GLU A 54 13.25 6.30 -4.77
N GLN A 55 12.80 7.56 -4.93
CA GLN A 55 13.65 8.63 -5.45
C GLN A 55 14.77 9.05 -4.48
N ASP A 56 14.54 8.96 -3.16
CA ASP A 56 15.60 9.13 -2.16
C ASP A 56 16.62 7.99 -2.20
N ARG A 57 16.19 6.74 -2.44
CA ARG A 57 17.11 5.59 -2.58
C ARG A 57 17.96 5.61 -3.87
N TRP A 58 17.55 6.35 -4.90
CA TRP A 58 18.35 6.56 -6.11
C TRP A 58 19.23 7.81 -6.07
N SER A 59 19.24 8.53 -4.95
CA SER A 59 20.11 9.69 -4.73
C SER A 59 21.39 9.37 -3.95
N ALA A 60 21.63 8.09 -3.60
CA ALA A 60 22.84 7.60 -2.90
C ALA A 60 23.76 6.78 -3.80
#